data_AF-A0A5B8M6I7-F1
#
_entry.id   AF-A0A5B8M6I7-F1
#
_cell.length_a   1.000
_cell.length_b   1.000
_cell.length_c   1.000
_cell.angle_alpha   90.00
_cell.angle_beta   90.00
_cell.angle_gamma   90.00
#
_symmetry.space_group_name_H-M   'P 1'
#
loop_
_entity.id
_entity.type
_entity.pdbx_description
1 polymer ?
#
loop_
_entity_poly.entity_id
_entity_poly.type
_entity_poly.pdbx_seq_one_letter_code
_entity_poly.pdbx_strand_id
1 'polypeptide(L)'
;MAVWGDTTTRIGLLAGAGAVFGAVTSVVNASGIHMLPQFLGDGWSWAAIGIAAAALTPRRHTLTVLIVLVAAVAGYYVSDLSLGRYNDFDLSNPVAMADPMHAPMVTRWGDALTDLAMWSACAAVVCWPLARIGAALHRRDIWGLLARLVIPLGALLEVLGTRLPSELRVQPLPLTVAAYLIVVGAAICAIVVLCVQYFHRTRPVEQ
;
A
#
# COMPACT_ATOMS: atom_id res chain seq x y z
N MET A 1 21.76 28.27 -3.73
CA MET A 1 20.36 28.11 -4.19
C MET A 1 20.08 26.81 -4.94
N ALA A 2 21.07 26.01 -5.38
CA ALA A 2 20.84 24.77 -6.14
C ALA A 2 20.29 23.55 -5.36
N VAL A 3 20.37 23.56 -4.02
CA VAL A 3 19.95 22.40 -3.17
C VAL A 3 18.42 22.25 -3.07
N TRP A 4 17.66 23.31 -3.32
CA TRP A 4 16.19 23.30 -3.21
C TRP A 4 15.49 22.66 -4.40
N GLY A 5 16.08 22.71 -5.60
CA GLY A 5 15.55 22.05 -6.80
C GLY A 5 15.53 20.52 -6.64
N ASP A 6 16.62 19.94 -6.13
CA ASP A 6 16.79 18.49 -6.02
C ASP A 6 15.78 17.84 -5.04
N THR A 7 15.47 18.49 -3.91
CA THR A 7 14.53 17.92 -2.94
C THR A 7 13.08 17.95 -3.43
N THR A 8 12.66 19.06 -4.02
CA THR A 8 11.28 19.22 -4.51
C THR A 8 11.02 18.30 -5.71
N THR A 9 11.98 18.18 -6.64
CA THR A 9 11.88 17.25 -7.77
C THR A 9 11.78 15.80 -7.31
N ARG A 10 12.56 15.40 -6.29
CA ARG A 10 12.47 14.04 -5.71
C ARG A 10 11.11 13.78 -5.07
N ILE A 11 10.58 14.73 -4.29
CA ILE A 11 9.25 14.59 -3.69
C ILE A 11 8.18 14.49 -4.79
N GLY A 12 8.28 15.29 -5.86
CA GLY A 12 7.38 15.20 -7.01
C GLY A 12 7.43 13.85 -7.72
N LEU A 13 8.64 13.31 -7.97
CA LEU A 13 8.82 11.98 -8.56
C LEU A 13 8.24 10.87 -7.67
N LEU A 14 8.49 10.94 -6.37
CA LEU A 14 7.94 9.98 -5.42
C LEU A 14 6.42 10.10 -5.31
N ALA A 15 5.86 11.31 -5.36
CA ALA A 15 4.42 11.52 -5.41
C ALA A 15 3.81 10.90 -6.66
N GLY A 16 4.45 11.07 -7.82
CA GLY A 16 4.07 10.41 -9.07
C GLY A 16 4.13 8.88 -8.95
N ALA A 17 5.19 8.33 -8.36
CA ALA A 17 5.30 6.89 -8.10
C ALA A 17 4.20 6.40 -7.14
N GLY A 18 3.85 7.19 -6.12
CA GLY A 18 2.72 6.94 -5.24
C GLY A 18 1.40 6.86 -6.02
N ALA A 19 1.10 7.87 -6.82
CA ALA A 19 -0.12 7.90 -7.64
C ALA A 19 -0.21 6.71 -8.60
N VAL A 20 0.90 6.36 -9.27
CA VAL A 20 0.98 5.17 -10.14
C VAL A 20 0.74 3.89 -9.34
N PHE A 21 1.35 3.74 -8.16
CA PHE A 21 1.11 2.61 -7.28
C PHE A 21 -0.38 2.49 -6.93
N GLY A 22 -1.00 3.57 -6.48
CA GLY A 22 -2.43 3.58 -6.17
C GLY A 22 -3.32 3.20 -7.36
N ALA A 23 -3.04 3.76 -8.53
CA ALA A 23 -3.78 3.45 -9.75
C ALA A 23 -3.65 1.98 -10.16
N VAL A 24 -2.42 1.44 -10.12
CA VAL A 24 -2.16 0.02 -10.40
C VAL A 24 -2.89 -0.87 -9.39
N THR A 25 -2.87 -0.52 -8.11
CA THR A 25 -3.61 -1.23 -7.06
C THR A 25 -5.11 -1.26 -7.34
N SER A 26 -5.71 -0.14 -7.76
CA SER A 26 -7.13 -0.05 -8.13
C SER A 26 -7.46 -0.93 -9.33
N VAL A 27 -6.69 -0.83 -10.43
CA VAL A 27 -6.88 -1.63 -11.65
C VAL A 27 -6.74 -3.11 -11.37
N VAL A 28 -5.71 -3.47 -10.60
CA VAL A 28 -5.50 -4.83 -10.14
C VAL A 28 -6.71 -5.31 -9.33
N ASN A 29 -7.17 -4.52 -8.37
CA ASN A 29 -8.38 -4.82 -7.58
C ASN A 29 -9.62 -5.04 -8.46
N ALA A 30 -9.73 -4.34 -9.58
CA ALA A 30 -10.87 -4.43 -10.50
C ALA A 30 -10.78 -5.60 -11.49
N SER A 31 -9.57 -6.10 -11.75
CA SER A 31 -9.32 -7.09 -12.80
C SER A 31 -10.00 -8.45 -12.59
N GLY A 32 -10.55 -8.72 -11.41
CA GLY A 32 -11.10 -10.03 -11.06
C GLY A 32 -10.05 -11.15 -11.00
N ILE A 33 -8.77 -10.86 -11.23
CA ILE A 33 -7.67 -11.80 -11.03
C ILE A 33 -7.47 -11.94 -9.53
N HIS A 34 -8.18 -12.86 -8.88
CA HIS A 34 -8.28 -12.98 -7.41
C HIS A 34 -6.95 -12.93 -6.62
N MET A 35 -5.81 -13.24 -7.24
CA MET A 35 -4.50 -13.25 -6.58
C MET A 35 -3.89 -11.85 -6.39
N LEU A 36 -3.94 -10.98 -7.39
CA LEU A 36 -3.19 -9.71 -7.38
C LEU A 36 -3.81 -8.61 -6.47
N PRO A 37 -5.14 -8.47 -6.35
CA PRO A 37 -5.80 -7.53 -5.44
C PRO A 37 -5.37 -7.70 -3.99
N GLN A 38 -5.15 -8.96 -3.61
CA GLN A 38 -4.80 -9.33 -2.25
C GLN A 38 -3.37 -8.88 -1.89
N PHE A 39 -2.47 -8.70 -2.87
CA PHE A 39 -1.10 -8.27 -2.58
C PHE A 39 -0.93 -6.76 -2.49
N LEU A 40 -1.67 -6.01 -3.31
CA LEU A 40 -1.53 -4.55 -3.41
C LEU A 40 -2.58 -3.80 -2.56
N GLY A 41 -3.70 -4.45 -2.23
CA GLY A 41 -4.73 -3.90 -1.35
C GLY A 41 -4.43 -3.97 0.15
N ASP A 42 -3.40 -4.71 0.53
CA ASP A 42 -3.08 -4.98 1.94
C ASP A 42 -2.29 -3.84 2.60
N GLY A 43 -2.54 -3.62 3.90
CA GLY A 43 -1.96 -2.50 4.66
C GLY A 43 -0.43 -2.50 4.68
N TRP A 44 0.21 -3.67 4.60
CA TRP A 44 1.67 -3.79 4.56
C TRP A 44 2.30 -3.23 3.27
N SER A 45 1.60 -3.29 2.12
CA SER A 45 2.13 -2.78 0.85
C SER A 45 2.11 -1.24 0.82
N TRP A 46 1.05 -0.63 1.36
CA TRP A 46 0.94 0.81 1.59
C TRP A 46 1.96 1.32 2.62
N ALA A 47 2.22 0.54 3.67
CA ALA A 47 3.30 0.85 4.62
C ALA A 47 4.67 0.79 3.93
N ALA A 48 4.89 -0.18 3.03
CA ALA A 48 6.16 -0.35 2.31
C ALA A 48 6.48 0.85 1.41
N ILE A 49 5.52 1.37 0.64
CA ILE A 49 5.77 2.56 -0.20
C ILE A 49 6.07 3.79 0.65
N GLY A 50 5.38 3.97 1.79
CA GLY A 50 5.70 5.04 2.75
C GLY A 50 7.10 4.92 3.33
N ILE A 51 7.48 3.73 3.82
CA ILE A 51 8.81 3.47 4.37
C ILE A 51 9.91 3.68 3.32
N ALA A 52 9.68 3.22 2.08
CA ALA A 52 10.60 3.41 0.97
C ALA A 52 10.78 4.90 0.63
N ALA A 53 9.67 5.66 0.53
CA ALA A 53 9.72 7.10 0.28
C ALA A 53 10.53 7.86 1.34
N ALA A 54 10.36 7.50 2.62
CA ALA A 54 11.17 8.05 3.69
C ALA A 54 12.64 7.68 3.58
N ALA A 55 12.97 6.42 3.26
CA ALA A 55 14.35 5.97 3.11
C ALA A 55 15.08 6.68 1.96
N LEU A 56 14.36 7.06 0.90
CA LEU A 56 14.91 7.74 -0.27
C LEU A 56 15.08 9.26 -0.08
N THR A 57 14.57 9.84 1.02
CA THR A 57 14.53 11.30 1.22
C THR A 57 15.13 11.75 2.56
N PRO A 58 16.34 12.32 2.61
CA PRO A 58 17.12 12.46 3.86
C PRO A 58 16.71 13.60 4.81
N ARG A 59 15.89 14.57 4.41
CA ARG A 59 15.63 15.79 5.20
C ARG A 59 14.17 16.08 5.51
N ARG A 60 13.23 15.38 4.88
CA ARG A 60 11.78 15.64 4.98
C ARG A 60 10.97 14.34 4.98
N HIS A 61 11.41 13.36 5.75
CA HIS A 61 10.82 12.03 5.77
C HIS A 61 9.28 12.07 5.93
N THR A 62 8.76 12.69 7.00
CA THR A 62 7.31 12.73 7.28
C THR A 62 6.50 13.38 6.17
N LEU A 63 6.92 14.55 5.70
CA LEU A 63 6.22 15.26 4.62
C LEU A 63 6.24 14.45 3.32
N THR A 64 7.36 13.81 3.01
CA THR A 64 7.48 12.97 1.81
C THR A 64 6.55 11.78 1.89
N VAL A 65 6.53 11.07 3.03
CA VAL A 65 5.61 9.94 3.26
C VAL A 65 4.17 10.39 3.11
N LEU A 66 3.79 11.51 3.74
CA LEU A 66 2.43 12.05 3.64
C LEU A 66 2.05 12.32 2.18
N ILE A 67 2.89 13.06 1.44
CA ILE A 67 2.61 13.40 0.04
C ILE A 67 2.50 12.13 -0.82
N VAL A 68 3.41 11.17 -0.65
CA VAL A 68 3.41 9.93 -1.42
C VAL A 68 2.16 9.09 -1.13
N LEU A 69 1.79 8.96 0.14
CA LEU A 69 0.59 8.20 0.52
C LEU A 69 -0.68 8.90 0.06
N VAL A 70 -0.80 10.21 0.22
CA VAL A 70 -1.97 10.96 -0.29
C VAL A 70 -2.05 10.87 -1.82
N ALA A 71 -0.92 10.98 -2.52
CA ALA A 71 -0.88 10.79 -3.97
C ALA A 71 -1.30 9.38 -4.37
N ALA A 72 -0.88 8.35 -3.62
CA ALA A 72 -1.30 6.97 -3.83
C ALA A 72 -2.80 6.77 -3.59
N VAL A 73 -3.34 7.32 -2.49
CA VAL A 73 -4.78 7.27 -2.20
C VAL A 73 -5.56 7.98 -3.31
N ALA A 74 -5.11 9.16 -3.76
CA ALA A 74 -5.72 9.88 -4.87
C ALA A 74 -5.66 9.08 -6.18
N GLY A 75 -4.51 8.49 -6.52
CA GLY A 75 -4.36 7.63 -7.70
C GLY A 75 -5.28 6.41 -7.68
N TYR A 76 -5.46 5.81 -6.51
CA TYR A 76 -6.39 4.71 -6.29
C TYR A 76 -7.84 5.13 -6.56
N TYR A 77 -8.31 6.19 -5.90
CA TYR A 77 -9.72 6.61 -6.01
C TYR A 77 -10.08 7.26 -7.34
N VAL A 78 -9.14 7.97 -7.98
CA VAL A 78 -9.32 8.46 -9.36
C VAL A 78 -9.45 7.28 -10.33
N SER A 79 -8.72 6.20 -10.10
CA SER A 79 -8.83 4.98 -10.92
C SER A 79 -10.14 4.23 -10.64
N ASP A 80 -10.59 4.15 -9.38
CA ASP A 80 -11.90 3.58 -9.04
C ASP A 80 -13.05 4.37 -9.69
N LEU A 81 -12.94 5.70 -9.74
CA LEU A 81 -13.88 6.56 -10.48
C LEU A 81 -13.86 6.28 -11.97
N SER A 82 -12.68 6.15 -12.60
CA SER A 82 -12.58 5.88 -14.04
C SER A 82 -13.07 4.48 -14.42
N LEU A 83 -12.98 3.53 -13.49
CA LEU A 83 -13.51 2.18 -13.61
C LEU A 83 -15.02 2.08 -13.30
N GLY A 84 -15.66 3.21 -12.95
CA GLY A 84 -17.09 3.29 -12.70
C GLY A 84 -17.55 2.66 -11.38
N ARG A 85 -16.66 2.45 -10.40
CA ARG A 85 -17.04 1.85 -9.10
C ARG A 85 -17.98 2.70 -8.26
N TYR A 86 -17.98 4.00 -8.51
CA TYR A 86 -18.89 4.96 -7.86
C TYR A 86 -20.12 5.27 -8.71
N ASN A 87 -20.32 4.56 -9.82
CA ASN A 87 -21.56 4.68 -10.58
C ASN A 87 -22.62 3.82 -9.93
N ASP A 88 -23.77 4.44 -9.68
CA ASP A 88 -24.95 3.74 -9.20
C ASP A 88 -26.15 4.13 -10.07
N PHE A 89 -27.19 3.31 -9.99
CA PHE A 89 -28.45 3.58 -10.67
C PHE A 89 -29.07 4.85 -10.10
N ASP A 90 -29.52 5.74 -11.00
CA ASP A 90 -30.29 6.90 -10.60
C ASP A 90 -31.69 6.50 -10.15
N LEU A 91 -31.83 6.19 -8.86
CA LEU A 91 -33.11 5.83 -8.25
C LEU A 91 -34.13 6.98 -8.23
N SER A 92 -33.70 8.21 -8.52
CA SER A 92 -34.61 9.35 -8.66
C SER A 92 -35.30 9.40 -10.03
N ASN A 93 -34.78 8.62 -11.00
CA ASN A 93 -35.38 8.52 -12.32
C ASN A 93 -36.47 7.42 -12.35
N PRO A 94 -37.73 7.74 -12.71
CA PRO A 94 -38.80 6.76 -12.76
C PRO A 94 -38.56 5.64 -13.80
N VAL A 95 -37.70 5.89 -14.81
CA VAL A 95 -37.27 4.87 -15.78
C VAL A 95 -36.45 3.78 -15.10
N ALA A 96 -35.67 4.09 -14.06
CA ALA A 96 -34.85 3.11 -13.36
C ALA A 96 -35.67 2.04 -12.63
N MET A 97 -36.90 2.38 -12.21
CA MET A 97 -37.83 1.43 -11.61
C MET A 97 -38.56 0.56 -12.64
N ALA A 98 -38.75 1.06 -13.86
CA ALA A 98 -39.46 0.37 -14.93
C ALA A 98 -38.54 -0.52 -15.78
N ASP A 99 -37.31 -0.07 -16.02
CA ASP A 99 -36.30 -0.78 -16.81
C ASP A 99 -34.88 -0.53 -16.24
N PRO A 100 -34.44 -1.37 -15.29
CA PRO A 100 -33.12 -1.24 -14.66
C PRO A 100 -31.96 -1.38 -15.65
N MET A 101 -32.17 -2.03 -16.80
CA MET A 101 -31.10 -2.28 -17.78
C MET A 101 -30.78 -1.04 -18.62
N HIS A 102 -31.72 -0.09 -18.71
CA HIS A 102 -31.55 1.18 -19.42
C HIS A 102 -31.56 2.40 -18.49
N ALA A 103 -31.50 2.16 -17.19
CA ALA A 103 -31.44 3.20 -16.18
C ALA A 103 -30.16 4.05 -16.34
N PRO A 104 -30.26 5.39 -16.32
CA PRO A 104 -29.08 6.24 -16.35
C PRO A 104 -28.23 6.01 -15.08
N MET A 105 -26.92 5.98 -15.28
CA MET A 105 -25.93 5.86 -14.22
C MET A 105 -25.54 7.26 -13.75
N VAL A 106 -25.47 7.46 -12.43
CA VAL A 106 -24.98 8.70 -11.82
C VAL A 106 -23.76 8.39 -10.96
N THR A 107 -22.72 9.21 -11.08
CA THR A 107 -21.52 9.09 -10.25
C THR A 107 -21.78 9.66 -8.86
N ARG A 108 -21.60 8.82 -7.84
CA ARG A 108 -21.71 9.17 -6.42
C ARG A 108 -20.45 9.88 -5.91
N TRP A 109 -20.33 11.16 -6.22
CA TRP A 109 -19.19 11.99 -5.81
C TRP A 109 -18.99 12.07 -4.30
N GLY A 110 -20.09 12.07 -3.53
CA GLY A 110 -20.03 12.14 -2.07
C GLY A 110 -19.27 10.96 -1.46
N ASP A 111 -19.56 9.74 -1.92
CA ASP A 111 -18.92 8.51 -1.44
C ASP A 111 -17.42 8.51 -1.80
N ALA A 112 -17.09 8.85 -3.06
CA ALA A 112 -15.71 8.92 -3.51
C ALA A 112 -14.86 9.95 -2.74
N LEU A 113 -15.42 11.15 -2.50
CA LEU A 113 -14.73 12.19 -1.73
C LEU A 113 -14.59 11.83 -0.25
N THR A 114 -15.60 11.15 0.32
CA THR A 114 -15.57 10.70 1.71
C THR A 114 -14.49 9.65 1.92
N ASP A 115 -14.40 8.66 1.02
CA ASP A 115 -13.36 7.63 1.05
C ASP A 115 -11.96 8.24 0.88
N LEU A 116 -11.78 9.08 -0.14
CA LEU A 116 -10.53 9.80 -0.39
C LEU A 116 -10.08 10.60 0.85
N ALA A 117 -11.01 11.32 1.49
CA ALA A 117 -10.73 12.13 2.68
C ALA A 117 -10.38 11.25 3.89
N MET A 118 -11.14 10.18 4.13
CA MET A 118 -10.90 9.24 5.23
C MET A 118 -9.51 8.61 5.11
N TRP A 119 -9.15 8.06 3.96
CA TRP A 119 -7.86 7.40 3.77
C TRP A 119 -6.69 8.37 3.72
N SER A 120 -6.90 9.59 3.24
CA SER A 120 -5.90 10.67 3.37
C SER A 120 -5.67 11.06 4.83
N ALA A 121 -6.72 11.09 5.66
CA ALA A 121 -6.59 11.31 7.09
C ALA A 121 -5.85 10.16 7.79
N CYS A 122 -6.15 8.90 7.44
CA CYS A 122 -5.38 7.75 7.90
C CYS A 122 -3.90 7.87 7.52
N ALA A 123 -3.60 8.23 6.26
CA ALA A 123 -2.24 8.49 5.80
C ALA A 123 -1.53 9.56 6.64
N ALA A 124 -2.23 10.63 7.01
CA ALA A 124 -1.70 11.68 7.89
C ALA A 124 -1.37 11.18 9.29
N VAL A 125 -2.18 10.29 9.85
CA VAL A 125 -1.91 9.68 11.17
C VAL A 125 -0.69 8.75 11.11
N VAL A 126 -0.60 7.90 10.09
CA VAL A 126 0.47 6.87 10.00
C VAL A 126 1.77 7.39 9.39
N CYS A 127 1.80 8.59 8.79
CA CYS A 127 3.01 9.07 8.12
C CYS A 127 4.21 9.26 9.07
N TRP A 128 3.98 9.69 10.31
CA TRP A 128 5.04 9.89 11.30
C TRP A 128 5.76 8.59 11.69
N PRO A 129 5.08 7.50 12.12
CA PRO A 129 5.77 6.26 12.45
C PRO A 129 6.46 5.64 11.24
N LEU A 130 5.81 5.65 10.06
CA LEU A 130 6.42 5.12 8.83
C LEU A 130 7.68 5.89 8.43
N ALA A 131 7.68 7.22 8.59
CA ALA A 131 8.86 8.04 8.34
C ALA A 131 10.03 7.72 9.27
N ARG A 132 9.75 7.43 10.55
CA ARG A 132 10.78 7.01 11.53
C ARG A 132 11.37 5.66 11.16
N ILE A 133 10.53 4.71 10.74
CA ILE A 133 10.98 3.39 10.30
C ILE A 133 11.85 3.52 9.05
N GLY A 134 11.41 4.29 8.05
CA GLY A 134 12.17 4.54 6.82
C GLY A 134 13.54 5.20 7.08
N ALA A 135 13.60 6.18 7.98
CA ALA A 135 14.86 6.80 8.38
C ALA A 135 15.81 5.80 9.08
N ALA A 136 15.25 4.86 9.86
CA ALA A 136 16.02 3.83 10.55
C ALA A 136 16.58 2.73 9.61
N LEU A 137 16.06 2.57 8.39
CA LEU A 137 16.52 1.54 7.46
C LEU A 137 18.01 1.63 7.09
N HIS A 138 18.60 2.82 7.18
CA HIS A 138 20.03 3.05 6.90
C HIS A 138 20.94 2.67 8.07
N ARG A 139 20.37 2.43 9.26
CA ARG A 139 21.16 2.05 10.43
C ARG A 139 21.72 0.63 10.25
N ARG A 140 22.91 0.40 10.80
CA ARG A 140 23.59 -0.90 10.80
C ARG A 140 23.41 -1.67 12.12
N ASP A 141 22.82 -1.04 13.12
CA ASP A 141 22.56 -1.62 14.43
C ASP A 141 21.25 -2.44 14.44
N ILE A 142 20.92 -2.98 15.62
CA ILE A 142 19.69 -3.76 15.83
C ILE A 142 18.43 -2.97 15.48
N TRP A 143 18.42 -1.65 15.67
CA TRP A 143 17.29 -0.80 15.30
C TRP A 143 17.07 -0.74 13.78
N GLY A 144 18.15 -0.73 13.01
CA GLY A 144 18.09 -0.85 11.55
C GLY A 144 17.56 -2.22 11.09
N LEU A 145 17.92 -3.30 11.78
CA LEU A 145 17.36 -4.62 11.53
C LEU A 145 15.85 -4.64 11.83
N LEU A 146 15.45 -4.17 13.01
CA LEU A 146 14.03 -4.12 13.40
C LEU A 146 13.20 -3.31 12.40
N ALA A 147 13.71 -2.18 11.92
CA ALA A 147 13.05 -1.38 10.89
C ALA A 147 12.86 -2.14 9.56
N ARG A 148 13.86 -2.93 9.12
CA ARG A 148 13.77 -3.75 7.90
C ARG A 148 12.81 -4.93 8.06
N LEU A 149 12.60 -5.41 9.29
CA LEU A 149 11.70 -6.52 9.58
C LEU A 149 10.22 -6.10 9.63
N VAL A 150 9.90 -4.81 9.72
CA VAL A 150 8.50 -4.32 9.82
C VAL A 150 7.63 -4.84 8.67
N ILE A 151 8.11 -4.72 7.43
CA ILE A 151 7.32 -5.14 6.25
C ILE A 151 7.10 -6.65 6.20
N PRO A 152 8.15 -7.51 6.24
CA PRO A 152 7.91 -8.95 6.17
C PRO A 152 7.15 -9.48 7.39
N LEU A 153 7.33 -8.91 8.59
CA LEU A 153 6.52 -9.28 9.76
C LEU A 153 5.07 -8.83 9.61
N GLY A 154 4.83 -7.61 9.12
CA GLY A 154 3.49 -7.10 8.83
C GLY A 154 2.75 -7.98 7.82
N ALA A 155 3.44 -8.38 6.75
CA ALA A 155 2.89 -9.30 5.75
C ALA A 155 2.55 -10.67 6.37
N LEU A 156 3.41 -11.25 7.20
CA LEU A 156 3.11 -12.50 7.89
C LEU A 156 1.92 -12.38 8.86
N LEU A 157 1.87 -11.30 9.64
CA LEU A 157 0.80 -11.08 10.61
C LEU A 157 -0.56 -10.89 9.93
N GLU A 158 -0.61 -10.12 8.84
CA GLU A 158 -1.85 -9.95 8.06
C GLU A 158 -2.25 -11.26 7.39
N VAL A 159 -1.35 -11.91 6.66
CA VAL A 159 -1.69 -13.13 5.91
C VAL A 159 -2.05 -14.28 6.84
N LEU A 160 -1.23 -14.60 7.86
CA LEU A 160 -1.48 -15.73 8.74
C LEU A 160 -2.54 -15.43 9.81
N GLY A 161 -2.65 -14.18 10.26
CA GLY A 161 -3.53 -13.80 11.36
C GLY A 161 -4.97 -13.53 10.93
N THR A 162 -5.18 -12.97 9.73
CA THR A 162 -6.51 -12.55 9.29
C THR A 162 -6.91 -13.22 7.97
N ARG A 163 -6.10 -13.07 6.92
CA ARG A 163 -6.53 -13.38 5.54
C ARG A 163 -6.62 -14.88 5.23
N LEU A 164 -5.55 -15.62 5.49
CA LEU A 164 -5.50 -17.06 5.20
C LEU A 164 -6.56 -17.81 6.03
N PRO A 165 -6.73 -17.56 7.35
CA PRO A 165 -7.81 -18.19 8.10
C PRO A 165 -9.21 -17.82 7.58
N SER A 166 -9.45 -16.58 7.16
CA SER A 166 -10.76 -16.19 6.63
C SER A 166 -11.10 -16.92 5.34
N GLU A 167 -10.15 -17.05 4.41
CA GLU A 167 -10.38 -17.77 3.15
C GLU A 167 -10.57 -19.27 3.36
N LEU A 168 -9.78 -19.88 4.24
CA LEU A 168 -9.89 -21.30 4.55
C LEU A 168 -11.24 -21.67 5.21
N ARG A 169 -11.89 -20.72 5.90
CA ARG A 169 -13.15 -20.95 6.62
C ARG A 169 -14.40 -20.72 5.77
N VAL A 170 -14.37 -19.76 4.86
CA VAL A 170 -15.56 -19.39 4.06
C VAL A 170 -15.66 -20.25 2.81
N GLN A 171 -14.64 -20.18 1.93
CA GLN A 171 -14.57 -20.98 0.72
C GLN A 171 -13.12 -20.98 0.20
N PRO A 172 -12.35 -22.07 0.39
CA PRO A 172 -10.93 -22.08 0.02
C PRO A 172 -10.79 -22.07 -1.50
N LEU A 173 -10.54 -20.88 -2.06
CA LEU A 173 -10.12 -20.74 -3.45
C LEU A 173 -8.63 -21.15 -3.57
N PRO A 174 -8.29 -22.23 -4.29
CA PRO A 174 -6.92 -22.77 -4.29
C PRO A 174 -5.87 -21.76 -4.75
N LEU A 175 -6.24 -20.91 -5.70
CA LEU A 175 -5.38 -19.86 -6.25
C LEU A 175 -5.05 -18.77 -5.23
N THR A 176 -6.05 -18.33 -4.47
CA THR A 176 -5.91 -17.36 -3.37
C THR A 176 -5.07 -17.93 -2.22
N VAL A 177 -5.33 -19.19 -1.83
CA VAL A 177 -4.54 -19.86 -0.79
C VAL A 177 -3.07 -19.99 -1.22
N ALA A 178 -2.83 -20.41 -2.48
CA ALA A 178 -1.47 -20.50 -3.02
C ALA A 178 -0.76 -19.13 -3.04
N ALA A 179 -1.46 -18.08 -3.44
CA ALA A 179 -0.97 -16.70 -3.40
C ALA A 179 -0.51 -16.28 -1.98
N TYR A 180 -1.33 -16.53 -0.96
CA TYR A 180 -0.96 -16.27 0.44
C TYR A 180 0.24 -17.10 0.91
N LEU A 181 0.31 -18.37 0.53
CA LEU A 181 1.46 -19.22 0.88
C LEU A 181 2.75 -18.72 0.23
N ILE A 182 2.69 -18.18 -0.99
CA ILE A 182 3.84 -17.55 -1.65
C ILE A 182 4.31 -16.33 -0.86
N VAL A 183 3.39 -15.46 -0.40
CA VAL A 183 3.75 -14.30 0.45
C VAL A 183 4.38 -14.74 1.75
N VAL A 184 3.82 -15.76 2.41
CA VAL A 184 4.38 -16.31 3.64
C VAL A 184 5.80 -16.82 3.40
N GLY A 185 6.01 -17.60 2.34
CA GLY A 185 7.33 -18.10 1.97
C GLY A 185 8.32 -16.96 1.68
N ALA A 186 7.92 -15.97 0.87
CA ALA A 186 8.75 -14.82 0.54
C ALA A 186 9.11 -13.99 1.78
N ALA A 187 8.15 -13.76 2.69
CA ALA A 187 8.38 -13.01 3.92
C ALA A 187 9.33 -13.76 4.88
N ILE A 188 9.18 -15.07 5.04
CA ILE A 188 10.11 -15.90 5.83
C ILE A 188 11.52 -15.84 5.22
N CYS A 189 11.65 -16.02 3.90
CA CYS A 189 12.93 -15.91 3.21
C CYS A 189 13.58 -14.53 3.43
N ALA A 190 12.80 -13.45 3.31
CA ALA A 190 13.29 -12.09 3.55
C ALA A 190 13.79 -11.91 4.99
N ILE A 191 13.05 -12.41 6.00
CA ILE A 191 13.46 -12.37 7.41
C ILE A 191 14.78 -13.10 7.61
N VAL A 192 14.90 -14.33 7.10
CA VAL A 192 16.12 -15.14 7.21
C VAL A 192 17.30 -14.40 6.58
N VAL A 193 17.15 -13.90 5.35
CA VAL A 193 18.21 -13.15 4.65
C VAL A 193 18.64 -11.92 5.45
N LEU A 194 17.68 -11.12 5.95
CA LEU A 194 17.97 -9.92 6.73
C LEU A 194 18.71 -10.24 8.04
N CYS A 195 18.29 -11.28 8.75
CA CYS A 195 18.95 -11.74 9.97
C CYS A 195 20.37 -12.25 9.70
N VAL A 196 20.55 -13.10 8.67
CA VAL A 196 21.85 -13.63 8.26
C VAL A 196 22.80 -12.51 7.87
N GLN A 197 22.34 -11.56 7.05
CA GLN A 197 23.13 -10.37 6.67
C GLN A 197 23.54 -9.53 7.87
N TYR A 198 22.65 -9.37 8.86
CA TYR A 198 22.97 -8.66 10.10
C TYR A 198 24.09 -9.38 10.86
N PHE A 199 23.94 -10.68 11.12
CA PHE A 199 24.93 -11.44 11.88
C PHE A 199 26.30 -11.51 11.19
N HIS A 200 26.33 -11.65 9.85
CA HIS A 200 27.59 -11.63 9.11
C HIS A 200 28.32 -10.29 9.23
N ARG A 201 27.59 -9.17 9.29
CA ARG A 201 28.20 -7.83 9.41
C ARG A 201 28.66 -7.50 10.82
N THR A 202 28.14 -8.19 11.85
CA THR A 202 28.48 -7.93 13.25
C THR A 202 29.53 -8.88 13.82
N ARG A 203 29.96 -9.91 13.09
CA ARG A 203 31.07 -10.77 13.55
C ARG A 203 32.37 -9.96 13.57
N PRO A 204 33.09 -9.91 14.70
CA PRO A 204 34.43 -9.33 14.71
C PRO A 204 35.30 -10.15 13.76
N VAL A 205 36.08 -9.47 12.91
CA VAL A 205 37.15 -10.13 12.15
C VAL A 205 38.15 -10.59 13.20
N GLU A 206 38.18 -11.89 13.50
CA GLU A 206 39.26 -12.48 14.30
C GLU A 206 40.57 -12.19 13.56
N GLN A 207 41.36 -11.27 14.11
CA GLN A 207 42.71 -10.94 13.65
C GLN A 207 43.73 -11.81 14.38
#